data_AF-A0A2M6ZLB3-F1
#
_entry.id   AF-A0A2M6ZLB3-F1
#
_cell.length_a   1.000
_cell.length_b   1.000
_cell.length_c   1.000
_cell.angle_alpha   90.00
_cell.angle_beta   90.00
_cell.angle_gamma   90.00
#
_symmetry.space_group_name_H-M   'P 1'
#
loop_
_entity.id
_entity.type
_entity.pdbx_description
1 polymer ?
#
loop_
_entity_poly.entity_id
_entity_poly.type
_entity_poly.pdbx_seq_one_letter_code
_entity_poly.pdbx_strand_id
1 'polypeptide(L)'
;MLQISHGPQQARLIRRRLDELKAATILDEIRTLPQPRCHELTGDRSGQLSVDLNHPYRLLFRPYNNPIPLKPDGGLDWTKVTQIEILGVEDTHD
;
A
#
# COMPACT_ATOMS: atom_id res chain seq x y z
N MET A 1 -15.31 0.69 -9.52
CA MET A 1 -15.04 2.01 -10.14
C MET A 1 -14.57 2.95 -9.04
N LEU A 2 -13.26 3.20 -8.91
CA LEU A 2 -12.78 4.29 -8.05
C LEU A 2 -13.00 5.62 -8.82
N GLN A 3 -14.02 6.39 -8.46
CA GLN A 3 -14.22 7.75 -8.96
C GLN A 3 -13.16 8.67 -8.35
N ILE A 4 -12.05 8.86 -9.07
CA ILE A 4 -10.95 9.74 -8.67
C ILE A 4 -11.31 11.17 -9.08
N SER A 5 -11.93 11.92 -8.18
CA SER A 5 -12.03 13.39 -8.27
C SER A 5 -11.06 14.03 -7.26
N HIS A 6 -9.80 13.59 -7.24
CA HIS A 6 -8.82 14.11 -6.28
C HIS A 6 -7.97 15.29 -6.80
N GLY A 7 -8.36 15.88 -7.93
CA GLY A 7 -7.58 16.93 -8.60
C GLY A 7 -6.29 16.41 -9.25
N PRO A 8 -5.66 17.22 -10.11
CA PRO A 8 -4.56 16.76 -10.98
C PRO A 8 -3.30 16.36 -10.21
N GLN A 9 -3.04 16.96 -9.05
CA GLN A 9 -1.87 16.63 -8.23
C GLN A 9 -2.00 15.26 -7.57
N GLN A 10 -3.15 14.98 -6.95
CA GLN A 10 -3.39 13.68 -6.32
C GLN A 10 -3.42 12.56 -7.37
N ALA A 11 -4.05 12.78 -8.52
CA ALA A 11 -4.11 11.78 -9.59
C ALA A 11 -2.71 11.36 -10.07
N ARG A 12 -1.79 12.33 -10.22
CA ARG A 12 -0.38 12.05 -10.55
C ARG A 12 0.31 11.22 -9.47
N LEU A 13 0.06 11.55 -8.20
CA LEU A 13 0.69 10.84 -7.09
C LEU A 13 0.14 9.43 -6.91
N ILE A 14 -1.18 9.23 -7.04
CA ILE A 14 -1.81 7.90 -7.08
C ILE A 14 -1.16 7.08 -8.20
N ARG A 15 -1.07 7.66 -9.40
CA ARG A 15 -0.46 6.95 -10.53
C ARG A 15 0.98 6.55 -10.25
N ARG A 16 1.77 7.46 -9.69
CA ARG A 16 3.16 7.19 -9.27
C ARG A 16 3.23 6.03 -8.28
N ARG A 17 2.39 6.00 -7.24
CA ARG A 17 2.37 4.90 -6.27
C ARG A 17 1.98 3.57 -6.90
N LEU A 18 1.00 3.57 -7.80
CA LEU A 18 0.62 2.36 -8.53
C LEU A 18 1.75 1.87 -9.45
N ASP A 19 2.46 2.77 -10.13
CA ASP A 19 3.59 2.41 -10.98
C ASP A 19 4.78 1.89 -10.14
N GLU A 20 5.07 2.49 -8.99
CA GLU A 20 6.06 1.99 -8.03
C GLU A 20 5.69 0.59 -7.52
N LEU A 21 4.46 0.39 -7.04
CA LEU A 21 3.95 -0.90 -6.55
C LEU A 21 3.97 -1.98 -7.64
N LYS A 22 3.69 -1.61 -8.89
CA LYS A 22 3.72 -2.53 -10.03
C LYS A 22 5.14 -2.90 -10.46
N ALA A 23 6.09 -1.99 -10.30
CA ALA A 23 7.49 -2.21 -10.65
C ALA A 23 8.23 -3.05 -9.61
N ALA A 24 7.79 -3.04 -8.35
CA ALA A 24 8.40 -3.81 -7.29
C ALA A 24 8.20 -5.32 -7.49
N THR A 25 9.27 -6.09 -7.33
CA THR A 25 9.21 -7.56 -7.37
C THR A 25 8.69 -8.12 -6.06
N ILE A 26 9.02 -7.45 -4.96
CA ILE A 26 8.61 -7.79 -3.60
C ILE A 26 8.23 -6.52 -2.84
N LEU A 27 7.30 -6.62 -1.91
CA LEU A 27 6.80 -5.47 -1.16
C LEU A 27 7.89 -4.77 -0.33
N ASP A 28 8.93 -5.51 0.10
CA ASP A 28 10.05 -4.92 0.83
C ASP A 28 10.77 -3.79 0.06
N GLU A 29 10.80 -3.86 -1.28
CA GLU A 29 11.38 -2.80 -2.11
C GLU A 29 10.65 -1.47 -1.92
N ILE A 30 9.32 -1.50 -1.80
CA ILE A 30 8.51 -0.29 -1.55
C ILE A 30 8.76 0.27 -0.16
N ARG A 31 9.00 -0.59 0.83
CA ARG A 31 9.31 -0.19 2.21
C ARG A 31 10.61 0.60 2.30
N THR A 32 11.58 0.30 1.43
CA THR A 32 12.87 1.02 1.41
C THR A 32 12.79 2.40 0.75
N LEU A 33 11.73 2.69 0.00
CA LEU A 33 11.54 4.00 -0.60
C LEU A 33 11.18 5.03 0.49
N PRO A 34 11.85 6.19 0.55
CA PRO A 34 11.61 7.16 1.61
C PRO A 34 10.25 7.87 1.48
N GLN A 35 9.75 8.02 0.26
CA GLN A 35 8.57 8.83 -0.05
C GLN A 35 7.22 8.14 0.19
N PRO A 36 7.00 6.85 -0.15
CA PRO A 36 5.72 6.20 0.11
C PRO A 36 5.43 5.98 1.60
N ARG A 37 6.45 5.99 2.47
CA ARG A 37 6.30 5.69 3.92
C ARG A 37 5.43 4.44 4.17
N CYS A 38 5.72 3.38 3.42
CA CYS A 38 4.95 2.15 3.45
C CYS A 38 4.99 1.50 4.83
N HIS A 39 3.81 1.22 5.41
CA HIS A 39 3.70 0.54 6.69
C HIS A 39 2.41 -0.28 6.79
N GLU A 40 2.46 -1.32 7.62
CA GLU A 40 1.32 -2.15 7.98
C GLU A 40 0.43 -1.40 8.99
N LEU A 41 -0.89 -1.51 8.80
CA LEU A 41 -1.89 -0.98 9.71
C LEU A 41 -2.16 -1.97 10.83
N THR A 42 -2.65 -1.47 11.96
CA THR A 42 -2.93 -2.26 13.17
C THR A 42 -4.41 -2.23 13.54
N GLY A 43 -4.81 -2.99 14.56
CA GLY A 43 -6.20 -3.06 15.02
C GLY A 43 -7.13 -3.66 13.96
N ASP A 44 -8.27 -3.03 13.73
CA ASP A 44 -9.31 -3.50 12.80
C ASP A 44 -8.85 -3.56 11.33
N ARG A 45 -7.73 -2.88 11.01
CA ARG A 45 -7.12 -2.89 9.68
C ARG A 45 -5.85 -3.75 9.61
N SER A 46 -5.61 -4.60 10.60
CA SER A 46 -4.49 -5.55 10.60
C SER A 46 -4.42 -6.35 9.29
N GLY A 47 -3.21 -6.49 8.73
CA GLY A 47 -2.97 -7.13 7.43
C GLY A 47 -3.23 -6.22 6.22
N GLN A 48 -3.67 -4.98 6.42
CA GLN A 48 -3.65 -3.94 5.38
C GLN A 48 -2.37 -3.11 5.48
N LEU A 49 -1.97 -2.51 4.37
CA LEU A 49 -0.83 -1.62 4.27
C LEU A 49 -1.26 -0.29 3.68
N SER A 50 -0.51 0.75 4.03
CA SER A 50 -0.72 2.10 3.51
C SER A 50 0.56 2.69 2.94
N VAL A 51 0.40 3.48 1.88
CA VAL A 51 1.43 4.41 1.40
C VAL A 51 0.86 5.81 1.27
N ASP A 52 1.72 6.80 1.51
CA ASP A 52 1.37 8.21 1.49
C ASP A 52 1.08 8.69 0.08
N LEU A 53 -0.03 9.43 -0.02
CA LEU A 53 -0.36 10.30 -1.13
C LEU A 53 -0.19 11.76 -0.68
N ASN A 54 -0.91 12.71 -1.30
CA ASN A 54 -0.90 14.09 -0.86
C ASN A 54 -1.75 14.16 0.41
N HIS A 55 -1.13 14.61 1.49
CA HIS A 55 -1.76 14.73 2.79
C HIS A 55 -3.15 15.39 2.68
N PRO A 56 -4.19 14.84 3.31
CA PRO A 56 -4.16 13.72 4.28
C PRO A 56 -4.33 12.31 3.69
N TYR A 57 -4.34 12.17 2.37
CA TYR A 57 -4.78 10.94 1.73
C TYR A 57 -3.71 9.84 1.72
N ARG A 58 -4.17 8.58 1.78
CA ARG A 58 -3.34 7.38 1.67
C ARG A 58 -3.92 6.37 0.70
N LEU A 59 -3.06 5.67 -0.02
CA LEU A 59 -3.44 4.51 -0.83
C LEU A 59 -3.32 3.26 0.02
N LEU A 60 -4.40 2.50 0.12
CA LEU A 60 -4.46 1.27 0.88
C LEU A 60 -4.51 0.04 0.00
N PHE A 61 -3.83 -1.00 0.46
CA PHE A 61 -3.76 -2.29 -0.21
C PHE A 61 -3.49 -3.40 0.81
N ARG A 62 -3.58 -4.66 0.37
CA ARG A 62 -3.21 -5.82 1.20
C ARG A 62 -2.44 -6.86 0.39
N PRO A 63 -1.67 -7.76 1.03
CA PRO A 63 -1.06 -8.88 0.33
C PRO A 63 -2.15 -9.78 -0.26
N TYR A 64 -1.91 -10.29 -1.47
CA TYR A 64 -2.85 -11.15 -2.20
C TYR A 64 -2.19 -12.47 -2.65
N ASN A 65 -1.05 -12.79 -2.04
CA ASN A 65 -0.40 -14.09 -2.20
C ASN A 65 -1.28 -15.22 -1.64
N ASN A 66 -1.21 -16.40 -2.25
CA ASN A 66 -1.86 -17.60 -1.76
C ASN A 66 -0.84 -18.74 -1.57
N PRO A 67 -0.48 -19.10 -0.32
CA PRO A 67 -0.89 -18.47 0.94
C PRO A 67 -0.25 -17.09 1.17
N ILE A 68 -0.80 -16.30 2.10
CA ILE A 68 -0.18 -15.06 2.56
C ILE A 68 1.14 -15.41 3.26
N PRO A 69 2.28 -14.83 2.84
CA PRO A 69 3.58 -15.18 3.40
C PRO A 69 3.75 -14.57 4.79
N LEU A 70 3.86 -15.43 5.80
CA LEU A 70 4.07 -15.04 7.19
C LEU A 70 5.44 -15.52 7.68
N LYS A 71 6.01 -14.76 8.62
CA LYS A 71 7.17 -15.12 9.41
C LYS A 71 6.78 -16.11 10.52
N PRO A 72 7.74 -16.80 11.16
CA PRO A 72 7.45 -17.72 12.27
C PRO A 72 6.75 -17.08 13.48
N ASP A 73 6.89 -15.76 13.66
CA ASP A 73 6.24 -14.98 14.71
C ASP A 73 4.81 -14.51 14.35
N GLY A 74 4.32 -14.88 13.15
CA GLY A 74 3.01 -14.49 12.64
C GLY A 74 2.96 -13.14 11.94
N GLY A 75 4.07 -12.38 11.92
CA GLY A 75 4.16 -11.13 11.17
C GLY A 75 4.25 -11.36 9.66
N LEU A 76 3.87 -10.35 8.86
CA LEU A 76 4.00 -10.43 7.40
C LEU A 76 5.48 -10.62 6.98
N ASP A 77 5.75 -11.53 6.04
CA ASP A 77 7.06 -11.67 5.41
C ASP A 77 7.11 -10.84 4.12
N TRP A 78 7.45 -9.56 4.27
CA TRP A 78 7.50 -8.56 3.19
C TRP A 78 8.43 -8.97 2.04
N THR A 79 9.45 -9.79 2.31
CA THR A 79 10.40 -10.26 1.31
C THR A 79 9.81 -11.29 0.35
N LYS A 80 8.62 -11.81 0.67
CA LYS A 80 7.91 -12.83 -0.11
C LYS A 80 6.55 -12.36 -0.64
N VAL A 81 6.14 -11.13 -0.31
CA VAL A 81 4.89 -10.56 -0.86
C VAL A 81 5.15 -10.09 -2.29
N THR A 82 4.59 -10.82 -3.25
CA THR A 82 4.72 -10.56 -4.69
C THR A 82 3.41 -10.15 -5.36
N GLN A 83 2.29 -10.28 -4.64
CA GLN A 83 0.97 -9.91 -5.13
C GLN A 83 0.27 -9.06 -4.08
N ILE A 84 -0.42 -8.02 -4.55
CA ILE A 84 -1.21 -7.13 -3.71
C ILE A 84 -2.58 -6.89 -4.36
N GLU A 85 -3.55 -6.54 -3.53
CA GLU A 85 -4.85 -6.03 -3.95
C GLU A 85 -5.01 -4.58 -3.47
N ILE A 86 -5.32 -3.68 -4.39
CA ILE A 86 -5.61 -2.27 -4.07
C ILE A 86 -7.02 -2.17 -3.50
N LEU A 87 -7.13 -1.65 -2.28
CA LEU A 87 -8.41 -1.49 -1.57
C LEU A 87 -9.05 -0.13 -1.88
N GLY A 88 -8.27 0.94 -1.91
CA GLY A 88 -8.78 2.28 -2.20
C GLY A 88 -7.91 3.42 -1.69
N VAL A 89 -8.44 4.63 -1.79
CA VAL A 89 -7.84 5.85 -1.23
C VAL A 89 -8.67 6.28 -0.02
N GLU A 90 -8.02 6.56 1.10
CA GLU A 90 -8.65 6.97 2.35
C GLU A 90 -8.11 8.34 2.79
N ASP A 91 -8.94 9.12 3.45
CA ASP A 91 -8.52 10.29 4.25
C ASP A 91 -8.17 9.81 5.67
N THR A 92 -7.08 10.29 6.26
CA THR A 92 -6.67 9.89 7.62
C THR A 92 -7.02 10.89 8.71
N HIS A 93 -7.87 11.89 8.44
CA HIS A 93 -8.40 12.79 9.47
C HIS A 93 -9.91 12.64 9.72
N ASP A 94 -10.57 11.70 9.03
CA ASP A 94 -11.96 11.29 9.30
C ASP A 94 -12.02 10.15 10.33
#